data_AF-A0A5B7HZH9-F1
#
_entry.id   AF-A0A5B7HZH9-F1
#
_cell.length_a   1.000
_cell.length_b   1.000
_cell.length_c   1.000
_cell.angle_alpha   90.00
_cell.angle_beta   90.00
_cell.angle_gamma   90.00
#
_symmetry.space_group_name_H-M   'P 1'
#
loop_
_entity.id
_entity.type
_entity.pdbx_description
1 polymer ?
#
loop_
_entity_poly.entity_id
_entity_poly.type
_entity_poly.pdbx_seq_one_letter_code
_entity_poly.pdbx_strand_id
1 'polypeptide(L)'
;MLERSKNFSHKPRNFFISPSNTAKPLSKNALSFLLKEIILQAHESFPEELQQPLKVRARDIRRIATSLNLSRNHSFTAILEAASWKTPSVFANHYLKDLERIDGETYYLGPIVAAGDIVH
;
A
#
# COMPACT_ATOMS: atom_id res chain seq x y z
N MET A 1 -47.75 9.10 12.58
CA MET A 1 -47.69 7.68 12.97
C MET A 1 -46.30 7.18 12.58
N LEU A 2 -45.37 7.14 13.55
CA LEU A 2 -43.98 6.70 13.32
C LEU A 2 -43.95 5.17 13.28
N GLU A 3 -43.85 4.59 12.09
CA GLU A 3 -43.54 3.17 11.94
C GLU A 3 -42.04 2.95 12.21
N ARG A 4 -41.83 2.28 13.34
CA ARG A 4 -40.56 1.88 13.93
C ARG A 4 -39.87 0.91 12.97
N SER A 5 -38.89 1.38 12.18
CA SER A 5 -38.08 0.47 11.36
C SER A 5 -37.32 -0.46 12.30
N LYS A 6 -37.69 -1.74 12.23
CA LYS A 6 -37.14 -2.87 12.99
C LYS A 6 -35.62 -2.81 13.00
N ASN A 7 -35.05 -3.06 14.18
CA ASN A 7 -33.62 -3.23 14.44
C ASN A 7 -33.01 -4.26 13.47
N PHE A 8 -32.55 -3.83 12.30
CA PHE A 8 -31.53 -4.55 11.58
C PHE A 8 -30.27 -4.43 12.42
N SER A 9 -29.86 -5.53 13.04
CA SER A 9 -28.50 -5.66 13.56
C SER A 9 -27.56 -5.43 12.37
N HIS A 10 -27.09 -4.19 12.21
CA HIS A 10 -26.09 -3.79 11.23
C HIS A 10 -24.76 -4.40 11.67
N LYS A 11 -24.61 -5.71 11.49
CA LYS A 11 -23.28 -6.30 11.47
C LYS A 11 -22.51 -5.55 10.37
N PRO A 12 -21.39 -4.88 10.66
CA PRO A 12 -20.64 -4.19 9.64
C PRO A 12 -20.28 -5.18 8.55
N ARG A 13 -20.72 -4.90 7.31
CA ARG A 13 -20.37 -5.72 6.15
C ARG A 13 -18.88 -5.55 5.90
N ASN A 14 -18.14 -6.65 5.83
CA ASN A 14 -16.72 -6.62 5.52
C ASN A 14 -16.53 -6.19 4.06
N PHE A 15 -15.65 -5.23 3.80
CA PHE A 15 -15.34 -4.79 2.43
C PHE A 15 -14.61 -5.87 1.62
N PHE A 16 -13.71 -6.61 2.26
CA PHE A 16 -13.01 -7.74 1.64
C PHE A 16 -13.65 -9.05 2.09
N ILE A 17 -14.18 -9.81 1.14
CA ILE A 17 -14.89 -11.08 1.37
C ILE A 17 -14.15 -12.25 0.70
N SER A 18 -14.30 -13.45 1.26
CA SER A 18 -13.72 -14.65 0.67
C SER A 18 -14.46 -15.02 -0.62
N PRO A 19 -13.77 -15.28 -1.74
CA PRO A 19 -14.40 -15.72 -2.99
C PRO A 19 -15.16 -17.05 -2.83
N SER A 20 -14.66 -17.94 -1.97
CA SER A 20 -15.27 -19.23 -1.67
C SER A 20 -16.48 -19.14 -0.73
N ASN A 21 -16.63 -18.04 0.00
CA ASN A 21 -17.74 -17.83 0.93
C ASN A 21 -17.91 -16.33 1.23
N THR A 22 -18.88 -15.70 0.59
CA THR A 22 -19.16 -14.26 0.68
C THR A 22 -19.64 -13.81 2.05
N ALA A 23 -20.10 -14.74 2.91
CA ALA A 23 -20.46 -14.44 4.29
C ALA A 23 -19.24 -14.31 5.22
N LYS A 24 -18.04 -14.74 4.76
CA LYS A 24 -16.80 -14.68 5.54
C LYS A 24 -15.90 -13.53 5.07
N PRO A 25 -15.29 -12.78 6.00
CA PRO A 25 -14.25 -11.82 5.64
C PRO A 25 -13.05 -12.53 5.02
N LEU A 26 -12.39 -11.85 4.10
CA LEU A 26 -11.08 -12.26 3.62
C LEU A 26 -10.06 -12.10 4.76
N SER A 27 -9.19 -13.11 4.95
CA SER A 27 -8.18 -13.04 6.00
C SER A 27 -7.11 -12.00 5.66
N LYS A 28 -6.47 -11.41 6.69
CA LYS A 28 -5.35 -10.49 6.51
C LYS A 28 -4.20 -11.10 5.71
N ASN A 29 -3.96 -12.41 5.91
CA ASN A 29 -2.92 -13.15 5.20
C ASN A 29 -3.27 -13.32 3.72
N ALA A 30 -4.52 -13.66 3.41
CA ALA A 30 -4.98 -13.77 2.02
C ALA A 30 -4.91 -12.42 1.30
N LEU A 31 -5.31 -11.32 1.95
CA LEU A 31 -5.18 -9.98 1.37
C LEU A 31 -3.70 -9.60 1.14
N SER A 32 -2.83 -9.91 2.11
CA SER A 32 -1.38 -9.65 1.98
C SER A 32 -0.75 -10.45 0.85
N PHE A 33 -1.18 -11.70 0.68
CA PHE A 33 -0.77 -12.56 -0.42
C PHE A 33 -1.24 -12.00 -1.76
N LEU A 34 -2.52 -11.67 -1.91
CA LEU A 34 -3.07 -11.09 -3.14
C LEU A 34 -2.34 -9.81 -3.57
N LEU A 35 -2.10 -8.89 -2.62
CA LEU A 35 -1.36 -7.66 -2.94
C LEU A 35 0.06 -7.93 -3.43
N LYS A 36 0.75 -8.91 -2.82
CA LYS A 36 2.09 -9.31 -3.24
C LYS A 36 2.06 -9.92 -4.64
N GLU A 37 1.14 -10.83 -4.91
CA GLU A 37 1.03 -11.50 -6.22
C GLU A 37 0.70 -10.51 -7.33
N ILE A 38 -0.21 -9.56 -7.11
CA ILE A 38 -0.52 -8.51 -8.09
C ILE A 38 0.74 -7.69 -8.45
N ILE A 39 1.55 -7.35 -7.46
CA ILE A 39 2.79 -6.60 -7.69
C ILE A 39 3.83 -7.43 -8.45
N LEU A 40 3.97 -8.72 -8.11
CA LEU A 40 4.89 -9.61 -8.82
C LEU A 40 4.46 -9.82 -10.27
N GLN A 41 3.17 -10.05 -10.52
CA GLN A 41 2.64 -10.18 -11.89
C GLN A 41 2.81 -8.89 -12.70
N ALA A 42 2.59 -7.74 -12.07
CA ALA A 42 2.86 -6.46 -12.72
C ALA A 42 4.35 -6.31 -13.05
N HIS A 43 5.25 -6.77 -12.18
CA HIS A 43 6.70 -6.72 -12.39
C HIS A 43 7.17 -7.65 -13.52
N GLU A 44 6.61 -8.86 -13.61
CA GLU A 44 6.87 -9.81 -14.71
C GLU A 44 6.49 -9.26 -16.09
N SER A 45 5.57 -8.31 -16.15
CA SER A 45 5.16 -7.65 -17.41
C SER A 45 6.16 -6.61 -17.93
N PHE A 46 7.18 -6.23 -17.15
CA PHE A 46 8.21 -5.26 -17.59
C PHE A 46 9.21 -5.92 -18.57
N PRO A 47 9.81 -5.15 -19.48
CA PRO A 47 10.95 -5.62 -20.28
C PRO A 47 12.07 -6.14 -19.37
N GLU A 48 12.69 -7.27 -19.73
CA GLU A 48 13.72 -7.96 -18.93
C GLU A 48 14.88 -7.02 -18.55
N GLU A 49 15.24 -6.09 -19.43
CA GLU A 49 16.25 -5.05 -19.24
C GLU A 49 15.94 -4.10 -18.05
N LEU A 50 14.67 -3.95 -17.71
CA LEU A 50 14.18 -3.10 -16.62
C LEU A 50 13.77 -3.91 -15.38
N GLN A 51 13.77 -5.25 -15.47
CA GLN A 51 13.40 -6.12 -14.36
C GLN A 51 14.53 -6.20 -13.33
N GLN A 52 14.33 -5.57 -12.17
CA GLN A 52 15.17 -5.78 -11.00
C GLN A 52 14.59 -6.84 -10.05
N PRO A 53 15.40 -7.65 -9.36
CA PRO A 53 14.90 -8.64 -8.41
C PRO A 53 14.00 -8.02 -7.32
N LEU A 54 12.70 -8.31 -7.38
CA LEU A 54 11.72 -7.68 -6.52
C LEU A 54 11.38 -8.57 -5.30
N LYS A 55 11.82 -8.17 -4.11
CA LYS A 55 11.43 -8.80 -2.83
C LYS A 55 10.41 -7.93 -2.09
N VAL A 56 9.14 -8.03 -2.48
CA VAL A 56 8.05 -7.25 -1.86
C VAL A 56 7.31 -8.05 -0.78
N ARG A 57 7.06 -7.40 0.36
CA ARG A 57 6.08 -7.81 1.36
C ARG A 57 4.98 -6.76 1.45
N ALA A 58 3.78 -7.15 1.91
CA ALA A 58 2.67 -6.20 2.11
C ALA A 58 3.04 -5.00 3.00
N ARG A 59 3.90 -5.20 4.01
CA ARG A 59 4.42 -4.11 4.85
C ARG A 59 5.23 -3.11 4.03
N ASP A 60 6.03 -3.58 3.07
CA ASP A 60 6.89 -2.72 2.26
C ASP A 60 6.06 -1.79 1.36
N ILE A 61 4.88 -2.22 0.91
CA ILE A 61 3.91 -1.36 0.18
C ILE A 61 3.56 -0.12 1.02
N ARG A 62 3.21 -0.32 2.29
CA ARG A 62 2.89 0.79 3.20
C ARG A 62 4.08 1.74 3.40
N ARG A 63 5.30 1.19 3.55
CA ARG A 63 6.54 1.97 3.70
C ARG A 63 6.79 2.87 2.48
N ILE A 64 6.70 2.28 1.29
CA ILE A 64 6.90 2.97 0.02
C ILE A 64 5.85 4.07 -0.16
N ALA A 65 4.57 3.75 0.04
CA ALA A 65 3.48 4.72 -0.10
C ALA A 65 3.65 5.93 0.85
N THR A 66 4.03 5.71 2.11
CA THR A 66 4.25 6.83 3.05
C THR A 66 5.50 7.63 2.75
N SER A 67 6.55 6.98 2.27
CA SER A 67 7.79 7.67 1.85
C SER A 67 7.54 8.52 0.61
N LEU A 68 6.70 8.03 -0.33
CA LEU A 68 6.31 8.78 -1.52
C LEU A 68 5.48 10.01 -1.19
N ASN A 69 4.57 9.89 -0.23
CA ASN A 69 3.83 11.05 0.22
C ASN A 69 4.75 12.10 0.84
N LEU A 70 5.79 11.67 1.56
CA LEU A 70 6.78 12.58 2.11
C LEU A 70 7.57 13.29 1.00
N SER A 71 8.05 12.55 -0.03
CA SER A 71 8.80 13.16 -1.14
C SER A 71 7.96 14.14 -1.96
N ARG A 72 6.63 13.98 -1.96
CA ARG A 72 5.67 14.92 -2.56
C ARG A 72 5.30 16.11 -1.67
N ASN A 73 6.06 16.36 -0.60
CA ASN A 73 5.82 17.44 0.35
C ASN A 73 4.44 17.43 1.02
N HIS A 74 3.79 16.27 1.15
CA HIS A 74 2.61 16.18 2.01
C HIS A 74 2.99 16.41 3.47
N SER A 75 2.08 17.04 4.21
CA SER A 75 2.27 17.32 5.64
C SER A 75 2.65 16.06 6.39
N PHE A 76 3.76 16.14 7.12
CA PHE A 76 4.25 15.04 7.95
C PHE A 76 3.19 14.57 8.95
N THR A 77 2.46 15.50 9.57
CA THR A 77 1.35 15.20 10.48
C THR A 77 0.24 14.41 9.78
N ALA A 78 -0.13 14.81 8.55
CA ALA A 78 -1.15 14.12 7.77
C ALA A 78 -0.72 12.69 7.40
N ILE A 79 0.57 12.47 7.09
CA ILE A 79 1.12 11.14 6.84
C ILE A 79 1.04 10.27 8.10
N LEU A 80 1.41 10.80 9.27
CA LEU A 80 1.31 10.06 10.54
C LEU A 80 -0.14 9.71 10.87
N GLU A 81 -1.08 10.63 10.68
CA GLU A 81 -2.51 10.42 10.90
C GLU A 81 -3.07 9.34 9.96
N ALA A 82 -2.83 9.46 8.66
CA ALA A 82 -3.27 8.48 7.66
C ALA A 82 -2.67 7.10 7.91
N ALA A 83 -1.43 7.04 8.38
CA ALA A 83 -0.75 5.80 8.76
C ALA A 83 -0.99 5.40 10.22
N SER A 84 -1.86 6.11 10.97
CA SER A 84 -2.18 5.82 12.37
C SER A 84 -0.95 5.61 13.27
N TRP A 85 0.14 6.34 13.00
CA TRP A 85 1.37 6.29 13.80
C TRP A 85 1.34 7.37 14.87
N LYS A 86 1.54 6.93 16.12
CA LYS A 86 1.50 7.83 17.27
C LYS A 86 2.73 8.74 17.37
N THR A 87 3.88 8.28 16.87
CA THR A 87 5.14 9.02 16.98
C THR A 87 5.88 9.13 15.65
N PRO A 88 6.53 10.27 15.38
CA PRO A 88 7.44 10.45 14.25
C PRO A 88 8.52 9.36 14.15
N SER A 89 9.03 8.90 15.30
CA SER A 89 10.10 7.90 15.37
C SER A 89 9.71 6.56 14.77
N VAL A 90 8.43 6.14 14.89
CA VAL A 90 7.96 4.90 14.26
C VAL A 90 8.09 5.01 12.74
N PHE A 91 7.71 6.15 12.18
CA PHE A 91 7.85 6.38 10.74
C PHE A 91 9.31 6.40 10.32
N ALA A 92 10.14 7.26 10.93
CA ALA A 92 11.54 7.42 10.56
C ALA A 92 12.34 6.10 10.65
N ASN A 93 12.16 5.33 11.73
CA ASN A 93 12.96 4.14 11.98
C ASN A 93 12.49 2.90 11.21
N HIS A 94 11.19 2.79 10.93
CA HIS A 94 10.61 1.54 10.43
C HIS A 94 9.90 1.66 9.10
N TYR A 95 9.63 2.87 8.61
CA TYR A 95 8.80 3.07 7.41
C TYR A 95 9.36 4.04 6.39
N LEU A 96 10.20 4.99 6.80
CA LEU A 96 10.96 5.79 5.85
C LEU A 96 11.85 4.85 5.04
N LYS A 97 11.66 4.92 3.73
CA LYS A 97 12.43 4.20 2.72
C LYS A 97 13.13 5.26 1.89
N ASP A 98 14.40 5.02 1.65
CA ASP A 98 15.10 5.75 0.60
C ASP A 98 14.47 5.37 -0.74
N LEU A 99 13.97 6.38 -1.45
CA LEU A 99 13.32 6.24 -2.76
C LEU A 99 14.28 6.61 -3.90
N GLU A 100 15.47 7.09 -3.55
CA GLU A 100 16.49 7.44 -4.51
C GLU A 100 17.22 6.17 -4.96
N ARG A 101 17.33 6.01 -6.27
CA ARG A 101 18.20 5.07 -6.95
C ARG A 101 19.51 5.80 -7.23
N ILE A 102 20.60 5.30 -6.64
CA ILE A 102 21.95 5.79 -6.95
C ILE A 102 22.43 5.03 -8.18
N ASP A 103 22.73 5.76 -9.25
CA ASP A 103 23.34 5.24 -10.48
C ASP A 103 24.61 6.06 -10.77
N GLY A 104 25.77 5.53 -10.41
CA GLY A 104 27.03 6.28 -10.38
C GLY A 104 27.02 7.40 -9.33
N GLU A 105 27.40 8.63 -9.71
CA GLU A 105 27.32 9.83 -8.85
C GLU A 105 25.97 10.56 -8.97
N THR A 106 25.00 10.00 -9.69
CA THR A 106 23.72 10.67 -9.97
C THR A 106 22.58 10.01 -9.20
N TYR A 107 21.76 10.84 -8.55
CA TYR A 107 20.55 10.42 -7.84
C TYR A 107 19.35 10.50 -8.78
N TYR A 108 18.65 9.39 -8.94
CA TYR A 108 17.39 9.32 -9.68
C TYR A 108 16.28 8.84 -8.77
N LEU A 109 15.09 9.45 -8.81
CA LEU A 109 13.90 8.75 -8.33
C LEU A 109 13.71 7.51 -9.20
N GLY A 110 13.67 6.32 -8.59
CA GLY A 110 13.40 5.10 -9.36
C GLY A 110 12.04 5.19 -10.07
N PRO A 111 11.84 4.55 -11.23
CA PRO A 111 10.56 4.61 -11.91
C PRO A 111 9.47 4.01 -11.02
N ILE A 112 8.49 4.83 -10.64
CA ILE A 112 7.35 4.39 -9.82
C ILE A 112 6.12 4.41 -10.72
N VAL A 113 5.59 3.22 -11.01
CA VAL A 113 4.33 3.09 -11.73
C VAL A 113 3.18 3.16 -10.74
N ALA A 114 2.34 4.18 -10.88
CA ALA A 114 1.10 4.33 -10.15
C ALA A 114 -0.06 4.40 -11.14
N ALA A 115 -1.01 3.47 -11.05
CA ALA A 115 -2.23 3.45 -11.85
C ALA A 115 -2.03 3.52 -13.39
N GLY A 116 -0.93 2.95 -13.90
CA GLY A 116 -0.62 2.94 -15.34
C GLY A 116 0.31 4.06 -15.80
N ASP A 117 0.60 5.04 -14.94
CA ASP A 117 1.50 6.14 -15.25
C ASP A 117 2.85 5.97 -14.53
N ILE A 118 3.94 6.26 -15.24
CA ILE A 118 5.28 6.42 -14.64
C ILE A 118 5.32 7.82 -14.02
N VAL A 119 5.49 7.88 -12.70
CA VAL A 119 5.73 9.14 -11.99
C VAL A 119 7.24 9.34 -11.89
N HIS A 120 7.74 10.39 -12.54
CA HIS A 120 9.09 10.92 -12.39
C HIS A 120 9.19 11.83 -11.16
#